data_AF-A0AAW6Y1H7-F1
#
_entry.id   AF-A0AAW6Y1H7-F1
#
_cell.length_a   1.000
_cell.length_b   1.000
_cell.length_c   1.000
_cell.angle_alpha   90.00
_cell.angle_beta   90.00
_cell.angle_gamma   90.00
#
_symmetry.space_group_name_H-M   'P 1'
#
loop_
_entity.id
_entity.type
_entity.pdbx_description
1 polymer ?
#
loop_
_entity_poly.entity_id
_entity_poly.type
_entity_poly.pdbx_seq_one_letter_code
_entity_poly.pdbx_strand_id
1 'polypeptide(L)'
;MKIIYPSTEQGQLFIPSINKMLCAATIGIVFLFRTSEHMEAAYGLAITVTMLMTTVLLFEYLSLRKVNLSLRLVFLLLFGAIETMFLISSLAKFLHGGYVTVIIAA
;
A
#
# COMPACT_ATOMS: atom_id res chain seq x y z
N MET A 1 13.53 0.61 -25.16
CA MET A 1 12.63 1.48 -24.37
C MET A 1 12.53 2.83 -25.07
N LYS A 2 11.36 3.20 -25.57
CA LYS A 2 11.14 4.50 -26.23
C LYS A 2 10.44 5.42 -25.23
N ILE A 3 11.19 6.36 -24.65
CA ILE A 3 10.65 7.38 -23.76
C ILE A 3 10.11 8.48 -24.66
N ILE A 4 8.81 8.79 -24.54
CA ILE A 4 8.15 9.82 -25.35
C ILE A 4 7.87 10.97 -24.40
N TYR A 5 8.42 12.15 -24.68
CA TYR A 5 8.11 13.39 -23.99
C TYR A 5 7.04 14.11 -24.83
N PRO A 6 5.75 14.05 -24.47
CA PRO A 6 4.67 14.56 -25.31
C PRO A 6 4.51 16.09 -25.24
N SER A 7 5.21 16.77 -24.33
CA SER A 7 5.15 18.23 -24.14
C SER A 7 6.50 18.79 -23.67
N THR A 8 6.72 20.08 -23.92
CA THR A 8 7.92 20.86 -23.54
C THR A 8 8.00 21.15 -22.02
N GLU A 9 6.97 20.76 -21.26
CA GLU A 9 6.90 20.94 -19.81
C GLU A 9 7.70 19.84 -19.09
N GLN A 10 8.63 20.25 -18.22
CA GLN A 10 9.43 19.33 -17.40
C GLN A 10 8.51 18.54 -16.44
N GLY A 11 8.30 17.26 -16.72
CA GLY A 11 7.60 16.34 -15.81
C GLY A 11 6.80 15.21 -16.47
N GLN A 12 6.50 15.30 -17.77
CA GLN A 12 5.73 14.25 -18.46
C GLN A 12 6.63 13.14 -19.01
N LEU A 13 7.01 12.21 -18.14
CA LEU A 13 7.68 10.96 -18.53
C LEU A 13 6.62 9.92 -18.96
N PHE A 14 6.31 9.85 -20.25
CA PHE A 14 5.45 8.79 -20.78
C PHE A 14 6.31 7.65 -21.31
N ILE A 15 6.27 6.50 -20.63
CA ILE A 15 6.87 5.25 -21.11
C ILE A 15 5.72 4.35 -21.59
N PRO A 16 5.46 4.29 -22.91
CA PRO A 16 4.28 3.62 -23.46
C PRO A 16 4.22 2.13 -23.09
N SER A 17 5.39 1.48 -22.99
CA SER A 17 5.50 0.07 -22.60
C SER A 17 5.01 -0.18 -21.17
N ILE A 18 5.39 0.70 -20.22
CA ILE A 18 4.98 0.58 -18.82
C ILE A 18 3.49 0.90 -18.70
N ASN A 19 3.00 1.92 -19.41
CA ASN A 19 1.58 2.28 -19.35
C ASN A 19 0.67 1.17 -19.91
N LYS A 20 1.07 0.51 -21.01
CA LYS A 20 0.33 -0.66 -21.53
C LYS A 20 0.38 -1.84 -20.56
N MET A 21 1.51 -2.08 -19.91
CA MET A 21 1.65 -3.13 -18.89
C MET A 21 0.76 -2.86 -17.67
N LEU A 22 0.79 -1.63 -17.15
CA LEU A 22 -0.08 -1.17 -16.06
C LEU A 22 -1.55 -1.34 -16.42
N CYS A 23 -1.96 -0.92 -17.63
CA CYS A 23 -3.31 -1.09 -18.14
C CYS A 23 -3.73 -2.57 -18.19
N ALA A 24 -2.87 -3.45 -18.70
CA ALA A 24 -3.16 -4.89 -18.73
C ALA A 24 -3.27 -5.48 -17.31
N ALA A 25 -2.39 -5.08 -16.40
CA ALA A 25 -2.38 -5.56 -15.02
C ALA A 25 -3.64 -5.11 -14.25
N THR A 26 -4.04 -3.84 -14.36
CA THR A 26 -5.23 -3.33 -13.66
C THR A 26 -6.51 -3.97 -14.20
N ILE A 27 -6.63 -4.15 -15.52
CA ILE A 27 -7.76 -4.87 -16.14
C ILE A 27 -7.81 -6.32 -15.62
N GLY A 28 -6.67 -7.02 -15.54
CA GLY A 28 -6.60 -8.38 -15.01
C GLY A 28 -7.08 -8.50 -13.56
N ILE A 29 -6.67 -7.56 -12.70
CA ILE A 29 -7.10 -7.53 -11.29
C ILE A 29 -8.61 -7.29 -11.18
N VAL A 30 -9.17 -6.38 -11.99
CA VAL A 30 -10.62 -6.10 -12.00
C VAL A 30 -11.41 -7.34 -12.41
N PHE A 31 -10.95 -8.09 -13.42
CA PHE A 31 -11.59 -9.34 -13.83
C PHE A 31 -11.55 -10.44 -12.76
N LEU A 32 -10.48 -10.48 -11.96
CA LEU A 32 -10.29 -11.46 -10.88
C LEU A 32 -11.20 -11.16 -9.68
N PHE A 33 -11.22 -9.91 -9.19
CA PHE A 33 -11.94 -9.55 -7.96
C PHE A 33 -13.43 -9.25 -8.20
N ARG A 34 -13.82 -8.81 -9.41
CA ARG A 34 -15.19 -8.50 -9.90
C ARG A 34 -16.03 -7.49 -9.09
N THR A 35 -15.74 -7.32 -7.81
CA THR A 35 -16.45 -6.46 -6.86
C THR A 35 -15.45 -5.57 -6.13
N SER A 36 -15.79 -4.29 -6.00
CA SER A 36 -14.90 -3.29 -5.38
C SER A 36 -14.65 -3.56 -3.90
N GLU A 37 -15.63 -4.10 -3.17
CA GLU A 37 -15.50 -4.41 -1.74
C GLU A 37 -14.40 -5.44 -1.45
N HIS A 38 -14.31 -6.49 -2.27
CA HIS A 38 -13.32 -7.55 -2.08
C HIS A 38 -11.90 -7.05 -2.38
N MET A 39 -11.78 -6.18 -3.38
CA MET A 39 -10.52 -5.56 -3.77
C MET A 39 -10.06 -4.51 -2.74
N GLU A 40 -11.00 -3.75 -2.15
CA GLU A 40 -10.74 -2.74 -1.13
C GLU A 40 -10.16 -3.36 0.15
N ALA A 41 -10.72 -4.48 0.62
CA ALA A 41 -10.21 -5.17 1.79
C ALA A 41 -8.75 -5.64 1.58
N ALA A 42 -8.48 -6.33 0.48
CA ALA A 42 -7.14 -6.87 0.17
C ALA A 42 -6.09 -5.77 -0.02
N TYR A 43 -6.44 -4.72 -0.77
CA TYR A 43 -5.52 -3.61 -1.04
C TYR A 43 -5.29 -2.76 0.22
N GLY A 44 -6.33 -2.52 1.02
CA GLY A 44 -6.24 -1.83 2.29
C GLY A 44 -5.28 -2.52 3.26
N LEU A 45 -5.39 -3.85 3.38
CA LEU A 45 -4.47 -4.65 4.20
C LEU A 45 -3.02 -4.51 3.73
N ALA A 46 -2.77 -4.63 2.42
CA ALA A 46 -1.43 -4.50 1.86
C ALA A 46 -0.81 -3.10 2.10
N ILE A 47 -1.60 -2.04 1.97
CA ILE A 47 -1.16 -0.68 2.30
C ILE A 47 -0.82 -0.56 3.78
N THR A 48 -1.69 -1.03 4.68
CA THR A 48 -1.45 -0.93 6.13
C THR A 48 -0.17 -1.67 6.54
N VAL A 49 0.09 -2.85 5.98
CA VAL A 49 1.34 -3.60 6.22
C VAL A 49 2.57 -2.83 5.72
N THR A 50 2.47 -2.24 4.53
CA THR A 50 3.56 -1.43 3.95
C THR A 50 3.83 -0.19 4.80
N MET A 51 2.78 0.49 5.28
CA MET A 51 2.90 1.66 6.17
C MET A 51 3.59 1.27 7.48
N LEU A 52 3.20 0.16 8.09
CA LEU A 52 3.83 -0.36 9.31
C LEU A 52 5.33 -0.66 9.11
N MET A 53 5.69 -1.26 7.97
CA MET A 53 7.09 -1.47 7.60
C MET A 53 7.85 -0.14 7.47
N THR A 54 7.25 0.87 6.82
CA THR A 54 7.89 2.19 6.71
C THR A 54 8.00 2.92 8.05
N THR A 55 7.04 2.76 8.96
CA THR A 55 7.06 3.33 10.31
C THR A 55 8.19 2.74 11.15
N VAL A 56 8.40 1.41 11.08
CA VAL A 56 9.54 0.74 11.71
C VAL A 56 10.87 1.21 11.09
N LEU A 57 10.94 1.29 9.76
CA LEU A 57 12.15 1.75 9.07
C LEU A 57 12.50 3.20 9.42
N LEU A 58 11.49 4.07 9.53
CA LEU A 58 11.68 5.45 9.93
C LEU A 58 12.09 5.58 11.40
N PHE A 59 11.57 4.73 12.29
CA PHE A 59 12.02 4.63 13.68
C PHE A 59 13.51 4.28 13.79
N GLU A 60 13.97 3.28 13.03
CA GLU A 60 15.39 2.92 12.96
C GLU A 60 16.24 4.05 12.34
N TYR A 61 15.74 4.70 11.28
CA TYR A 61 16.42 5.85 10.70
C TYR A 61 16.58 7.01 11.69
N LEU A 62 15.55 7.31 12.49
CA LEU A 62 15.60 8.30 13.57
C LEU A 62 16.58 7.89 14.69
N SER A 63 16.72 6.58 14.96
CA SER A 63 17.74 6.02 15.87
C SER A 63 19.14 6.37 15.39
N LEU A 64 19.43 6.13 14.11
CA LEU A 64 20.72 6.41 13.49
C LEU A 64 21.08 7.90 13.51
N ARG A 65 20.08 8.78 13.37
CA ARG A 65 20.28 10.24 13.38
C ARG A 65 20.41 10.86 14.78
N LYS A 66 20.48 10.05 15.84
CA LYS A 66 20.57 10.47 17.25
C LYS A 66 19.47 11.47 17.68
N VAL A 67 18.26 11.30 17.16
CA VAL A 67 17.11 12.12 17.57
C VAL A 67 16.69 11.77 19.00
N ASN A 68 16.19 12.76 19.75
CA ASN A 68 15.72 12.56 21.12
C ASN A 68 14.76 11.38 21.23
N LEU A 69 15.02 10.48 22.19
CA LEU A 69 14.26 9.26 22.41
C LEU A 69 12.76 9.54 22.56
N SER A 70 12.40 10.63 23.22
CA SER A 70 11.00 11.04 23.42
C SER A 70 10.28 11.33 22.10
N LEU A 71 10.92 12.05 21.16
CA LEU A 71 10.33 12.35 19.85
C LEU A 71 10.16 11.08 19.01
N ARG A 72 11.15 10.19 19.07
CA ARG A 72 11.11 8.90 18.38
C ARG A 72 9.98 8.00 18.91
N LEU A 73 9.80 7.97 20.22
CA LEU A 73 8.77 7.15 20.87
C LEU A 73 7.37 7.71 20.64
N VAL A 74 7.19 9.03 20.70
CA VAL A 74 5.91 9.69 20.38
C VAL A 74 5.53 9.42 18.93
N PHE A 75 6.48 9.53 17.99
CA PHE A 75 6.24 9.21 16.59
C PHE A 75 5.78 7.75 16.41
N LEU A 76 6.51 6.79 16.99
CA LEU A 76 6.18 5.37 16.90
C LEU A 76 4.81 5.05 17.50
N LEU A 77 4.51 5.62 18.68
CA LEU A 77 3.24 5.37 19.35
C LEU A 77 2.06 5.96 18.58
N LEU A 78 2.20 7.18 18.06
CA LEU A 78 1.13 7.84 17.31
C LEU A 78 0.83 7.08 16.01
N PHE A 79 1.85 6.87 15.17
CA PHE A 79 1.67 6.20 13.88
C PHE A 79 1.36 4.72 14.04
N GLY A 80 2.09 4.03 14.91
CA GLY A 80 1.86 2.62 15.20
C GLY A 80 0.47 2.35 15.77
N ALA A 81 -0.08 3.22 16.64
CA ALA A 81 -1.45 3.04 17.14
C ALA A 81 -2.50 3.19 16.04
N ILE A 82 -2.38 4.19 15.17
CA ILE A 82 -3.32 4.41 14.06
C ILE A 82 -3.25 3.24 13.07
N GLU A 83 -2.04 2.82 12.70
CA GLU A 83 -1.82 1.71 11.77
C GLU A 83 -2.32 0.38 12.33
N THR A 84 -2.08 0.09 13.61
CA THR A 84 -2.59 -1.13 14.26
C THR A 84 -4.11 -1.14 14.39
N MET A 85 -4.75 0.01 14.67
CA MET A 85 -6.21 0.12 14.62
C MET A 85 -6.76 -0.16 13.22
N PHE A 86 -6.11 0.39 12.17
CA PHE A 86 -6.46 0.11 10.78
C PHE A 86 -6.24 -1.35 10.39
N LEU A 87 -5.17 -1.97 10.90
CA LEU A 87 -4.85 -3.37 10.67
C LEU A 87 -5.92 -4.27 11.29
N ILE A 88 -6.30 -4.01 12.54
CA ILE A 88 -7.36 -4.75 13.24
C ILE A 88 -8.70 -4.60 12.52
N SER A 89 -9.05 -3.38 12.09
CA SER A 89 -10.29 -3.12 11.33
C SER A 89 -10.31 -3.87 9.99
N SER A 90 -9.19 -3.85 9.26
CA SER A 90 -9.02 -4.56 8.00
C SER A 90 -9.07 -6.08 8.20
N LEU A 91 -8.43 -6.60 9.26
CA LEU A 91 -8.40 -8.02 9.58
C LEU A 91 -9.76 -8.55 10.09
N ALA A 92 -10.52 -7.73 10.82
CA ALA A 92 -11.87 -8.07 11.28
C ALA A 92 -12.85 -8.23 10.11
N LYS A 93 -12.76 -7.36 9.09
CA LYS A 93 -13.50 -7.51 7.82
C LYS A 93 -13.10 -8.79 7.08
N PHE A 94 -11.81 -9.16 7.13
CA PHE A 94 -11.32 -10.42 6.58
C PHE A 94 -11.77 -11.67 7.35
N LEU A 95 -11.89 -11.62 8.67
CA LEU A 95 -12.25 -12.77 9.51
C LEU A 95 -13.75 -13.09 9.49
N HIS A 96 -14.62 -12.07 9.42
CA HIS A 96 -16.09 -12.27 9.40
C HIS A 96 -16.69 -12.48 7.98
N GLY A 97 -15.93 -12.28 6.90
CA GLY A 97 -16.42 -12.49 5.53
C GLY A 97 -15.35 -12.78 4.45
N GLY A 98 -14.07 -12.75 4.80
CA GLY A 98 -12.94 -12.90 3.86
C GLY A 98 -12.38 -14.32 3.71
N TYR A 99 -12.83 -15.31 4.49
CA TYR A 99 -12.43 -16.71 4.25
C TYR A 99 -12.91 -17.21 2.88
N VAL A 100 -14.06 -16.72 2.42
CA VAL A 100 -14.61 -17.05 1.09
C VAL A 100 -13.78 -16.42 -0.04
N THR A 101 -13.24 -15.22 0.15
CA THR A 101 -12.42 -14.55 -0.86
C THR A 101 -11.03 -15.17 -0.98
N VAL A 102 -10.45 -15.63 0.13
CA VAL A 102 -9.16 -16.36 0.15
C VAL A 102 -9.30 -17.77 -0.44
N ILE A 103 -10.43 -18.47 -0.23
CA ILE A 103 -10.70 -19.77 -0.88
C ILE A 103 -10.97 -19.62 -2.38
N ILE A 104 -11.65 -18.55 -2.81
CA ILE A 104 -11.90 -18.33 -4.25
C ILE A 104 -10.63 -17.83 -4.97
N ALA A 105 -9.70 -17.21 -4.25
CA ALA A 105 -8.42 -16.74 -4.78
C ALA A 105 -7.31 -17.82 -4.79
N ALA A 106 -7.50 -18.96 -4.12
CA ALA A 106 -6.60 -20.11 -4.12
C ALA A 106 -7.01 -21.13 -5.20
#